data_AF-A0A8H4IUC3-F1
#
_entry.id   AF-A0A8H4IUC3-F1
#
_cell.length_a   1.000
_cell.length_b   1.000
_cell.length_c   1.000
_cell.angle_alpha   90.00
_cell.angle_beta   90.00
_cell.angle_gamma   90.00
#
_symmetry.space_group_name_H-M   'P 1'
#
loop_
_entity.id
_entity.type
_entity.pdbx_description
1 polymer ?
#
loop_
_entity_poly.entity_id
_entity_poly.type
_entity_poly.pdbx_seq_one_letter_code
_entity_poly.pdbx_strand_id
1 'polypeptide(L)'
;MIEGQRRRFLRALNSRYIYGSIPLLHALVFLLQMAAVSILTRKFNQYYANRPVLTTMITNAVLGGIADTVAQTLTAVRERAVRKPGGVSKDDFFAIEIHELDKKTPYPDDELIPDSRRLPPPFDFERLTRFMAYGFLMAPVQHKWFGFLSRNFPITKDAKLGPAMKRVALDQFIFAPFGLACFFTFMTVAEGGDRRAVMRKFRDVYVPSLKANYVVWPAVQVINFRLMPIQFQIPFVSTIGIAWTAYLSLTNAADDA
;
A
#
# COMPACT_ATOMS: atom_id res chain seq x y z
N MET A 1 0.40 -13.23 -31.64
CA MET A 1 -1.04 -13.59 -31.62
C MET A 1 -1.59 -13.78 -30.19
N ILE A 2 -0.92 -14.56 -29.34
CA ILE A 2 -1.33 -14.85 -27.94
C ILE A 2 -1.47 -13.59 -27.08
N GLU A 3 -0.55 -12.63 -27.21
CA GLU A 3 -0.56 -11.41 -26.39
C GLU A 3 -1.75 -10.48 -26.71
N GLY A 4 -2.18 -10.44 -27.97
CA GLY A 4 -3.38 -9.71 -28.38
C GLY A 4 -4.66 -10.33 -27.80
N GLN A 5 -4.75 -11.66 -27.74
CA GLN A 5 -5.87 -12.35 -27.10
C GLN A 5 -5.90 -12.12 -25.59
N ARG A 6 -4.75 -12.21 -24.91
CA ARG A 6 -4.64 -11.91 -23.47
C ARG A 6 -5.09 -10.48 -23.14
N ARG A 7 -4.62 -9.48 -23.89
CA ARG A 7 -5.01 -8.07 -23.69
C ARG A 7 -6.51 -7.84 -23.90
N ARG A 8 -7.11 -8.47 -24.92
CA ARG A 8 -8.56 -8.41 -25.15
C ARG A 8 -9.36 -9.04 -24.01
N PHE A 9 -8.92 -10.21 -23.53
CA PHE A 9 -9.54 -10.90 -22.41
C PHE A 9 -9.49 -10.07 -21.11
N LEU A 10 -8.31 -9.54 -20.76
CA LEU A 10 -8.14 -8.68 -19.58
C LEU A 10 -9.00 -7.42 -19.66
N ARG A 11 -9.09 -6.77 -20.83
CA ARG A 11 -9.99 -5.64 -21.05
C ARG A 11 -11.46 -6.01 -20.88
N ALA A 12 -11.87 -7.18 -21.37
CA ALA A 12 -13.24 -7.69 -21.24
C ALA A 12 -13.59 -8.02 -19.78
N LEU A 13 -12.63 -8.48 -18.97
CA LEU A 13 -12.83 -8.62 -17.53
C LEU A 13 -12.90 -7.26 -16.84
N ASN A 14 -12.02 -6.33 -17.20
CA ASN A 14 -11.98 -5.00 -16.56
C ASN A 14 -13.23 -4.16 -16.86
N SER A 15 -13.90 -4.39 -18.00
CA SER A 15 -15.13 -3.68 -18.36
C SER A 15 -16.38 -4.16 -17.63
N ARG A 16 -16.32 -5.31 -16.93
CA ARG A 16 -17.41 -5.84 -16.11
C ARG A 16 -17.26 -5.34 -14.69
N TYR A 17 -18.38 -5.09 -14.02
CA TYR A 17 -18.38 -4.56 -12.66
C TYR A 17 -19.21 -5.40 -11.71
N ILE A 18 -18.74 -5.49 -10.47
CA ILE A 18 -19.43 -6.08 -9.34
C ILE A 18 -20.06 -4.94 -8.52
N TYR A 19 -21.34 -5.11 -8.14
CA TYR A 19 -22.14 -4.12 -7.43
C TYR A 19 -22.13 -2.72 -8.05
N GLY A 20 -21.97 -2.63 -9.37
CA GLY A 20 -22.02 -1.35 -10.08
C GLY A 20 -20.86 -0.39 -9.81
N SER A 21 -19.79 -0.81 -9.11
CA SER A 21 -18.66 0.06 -8.77
C SER A 21 -17.28 -0.60 -8.97
N ILE A 22 -17.09 -1.86 -8.57
CA ILE A 22 -15.76 -2.50 -8.53
C ILE A 22 -15.50 -3.26 -9.84
N PRO A 23 -14.38 -3.02 -10.56
CA PRO A 23 -14.04 -3.80 -11.75
C PRO A 23 -13.83 -5.28 -11.42
N LEU A 24 -14.37 -6.18 -12.25
CA LEU A 24 -14.31 -7.63 -12.02
C LEU A 24 -12.87 -8.14 -12.00
N LEU A 25 -11.99 -7.60 -12.85
CA LEU A 25 -10.57 -7.97 -12.87
C LEU A 25 -9.90 -7.70 -11.52
N HIS A 26 -10.14 -6.53 -10.93
CA HIS A 26 -9.59 -6.16 -9.63
C HIS A 26 -10.08 -7.10 -8.53
N ALA A 27 -11.38 -7.41 -8.52
CA ALA A 27 -11.96 -8.35 -7.55
C ALA A 27 -11.39 -9.76 -7.67
N LEU A 28 -11.19 -10.27 -8.89
CA LEU A 28 -10.58 -11.58 -9.11
C LEU A 28 -9.13 -11.64 -8.61
N VAL A 29 -8.32 -10.61 -8.90
CA VAL A 29 -6.95 -10.50 -8.39
C VAL A 29 -6.94 -10.45 -6.86
N PHE A 30 -7.82 -9.64 -6.27
CA PHE A 30 -7.96 -9.54 -4.82
C PHE A 30 -8.36 -10.88 -4.19
N LEU A 31 -9.33 -11.61 -4.75
CA LEU A 31 -9.75 -12.92 -4.25
C LEU A 31 -8.61 -13.95 -4.31
N LEU A 32 -7.80 -13.94 -5.37
CA LEU A 32 -6.61 -14.80 -5.47
C LEU A 32 -5.58 -14.47 -4.38
N GLN A 33 -5.35 -13.19 -4.10
CA GLN A 33 -4.46 -12.77 -3.03
C GLN A 33 -5.01 -13.15 -1.66
N MET A 34 -6.31 -13.02 -1.42
CA MET A 34 -6.96 -13.43 -0.17
C MET A 34 -6.86 -14.95 0.05
N ALA A 35 -6.96 -15.74 -1.02
CA ALA A 35 -6.70 -17.18 -0.95
C ALA A 35 -5.23 -17.47 -0.55
N ALA A 36 -4.27 -16.75 -1.15
CA ALA A 36 -2.86 -16.86 -0.78
C ALA A 36 -2.60 -16.49 0.69
N VAL A 37 -3.19 -15.38 1.17
CA VAL A 37 -3.12 -14.98 2.59
C VAL A 37 -3.72 -16.06 3.48
N SER A 38 -4.89 -16.60 3.15
CA SER A 38 -5.52 -17.65 3.97
C SER A 38 -4.62 -18.88 4.12
N ILE A 39 -3.95 -19.30 3.04
CA ILE A 39 -2.99 -20.40 3.08
C ILE A 39 -1.79 -20.04 3.96
N LEU A 40 -1.22 -18.83 3.78
CA LEU A 40 -0.10 -18.35 4.57
C LEU A 40 -0.44 -18.29 6.05
N THR A 41 -1.59 -17.72 6.43
CA THR A 41 -2.03 -17.58 7.83
C THR A 41 -2.16 -18.95 8.49
N ARG A 42 -2.77 -19.94 7.83
CA ARG A 42 -2.97 -21.29 8.39
C ARG A 42 -1.65 -22.00 8.71
N LYS A 43 -0.60 -21.74 7.92
CA LYS A 43 0.71 -22.40 8.06
C LYS A 43 1.81 -21.45 8.54
N PHE A 44 1.46 -20.23 8.93
CA PHE A 44 2.43 -19.16 9.19
C PHE A 44 3.42 -19.56 10.27
N ASN A 45 2.93 -20.02 11.42
CA ASN A 45 3.79 -20.40 12.55
C ASN A 45 4.74 -21.54 12.18
N GLN A 46 4.26 -22.53 11.41
CA GLN A 46 5.08 -23.66 10.96
C GLN A 46 6.18 -23.20 9.97
N TYR A 47 5.82 -22.37 9.00
CA TYR A 47 6.79 -21.83 8.04
C TYR A 47 7.79 -20.90 8.72
N TYR A 48 7.33 -20.04 9.62
CA TYR A 48 8.17 -19.10 10.35
C TYR A 48 9.16 -19.82 11.27
N ALA A 49 8.75 -20.90 11.95
CA ALA A 49 9.64 -21.69 12.79
C ALA A 49 10.80 -22.32 12.00
N ASN A 50 10.53 -22.77 10.77
CA ASN A 50 11.53 -23.41 9.92
C ASN A 50 12.40 -22.40 9.15
N ARG A 51 11.78 -21.35 8.60
CA ARG A 51 12.43 -20.34 7.75
C ARG A 51 11.83 -18.95 8.03
N PRO A 52 12.23 -18.29 9.13
CA PRO A 52 11.59 -17.05 9.59
C PRO A 52 11.69 -15.93 8.56
N VAL A 53 12.90 -15.67 8.04
CA VAL A 53 13.14 -14.60 7.07
C VAL A 53 12.34 -14.82 5.78
N LEU A 54 12.45 -16.00 5.16
CA LEU A 54 11.75 -16.30 3.91
C LEU A 54 10.23 -16.23 4.07
N THR A 55 9.70 -16.72 5.20
CA THR A 55 8.27 -16.66 5.49
C THR A 55 7.80 -15.22 5.58
N THR A 56 8.56 -14.35 6.26
CA THR A 56 8.27 -12.92 6.31
C THR A 56 8.35 -12.30 4.91
N MET A 57 9.35 -12.63 4.10
CA MET A 57 9.49 -12.10 2.73
C MET A 57 8.28 -12.42 1.86
N ILE A 58 7.84 -13.69 1.83
CA ILE A 58 6.68 -14.12 1.04
C ILE A 58 5.40 -13.47 1.57
N THR A 59 5.22 -13.44 2.90
CA THR A 59 4.06 -12.80 3.53
C THR A 59 3.99 -11.32 3.18
N ASN A 60 5.13 -10.63 3.25
CA ASN A 60 5.20 -9.20 2.96
C ASN A 60 4.98 -8.89 1.47
N ALA A 61 5.44 -9.77 0.58
CA ALA A 61 5.16 -9.66 -0.85
C ALA A 61 3.65 -9.76 -1.13
N VAL A 62 2.97 -10.74 -0.53
CA VAL A 62 1.52 -10.90 -0.71
C VAL A 62 0.74 -9.72 -0.12
N LEU A 63 1.09 -9.26 1.08
CA LEU A 63 0.47 -8.09 1.70
C LEU A 63 0.71 -6.80 0.90
N GLY A 64 1.92 -6.62 0.36
CA GLY A 64 2.24 -5.51 -0.56
C GLY A 64 1.41 -5.56 -1.84
N GLY A 65 1.18 -6.75 -2.40
CA GLY A 65 0.30 -6.93 -3.56
C GLY A 65 -1.15 -6.57 -3.26
N ILE A 66 -1.64 -6.91 -2.06
CA ILE A 66 -2.99 -6.52 -1.60
C ILE A 66 -3.08 -5.01 -1.45
N ALA A 67 -2.08 -4.37 -0.84
CA ALA A 67 -2.01 -2.92 -0.66
C ALA A 67 -2.17 -2.19 -2.00
N ASP A 68 -1.43 -2.63 -3.01
CA ASP A 68 -1.51 -2.06 -4.36
C ASP A 68 -2.85 -2.36 -5.04
N THR A 69 -3.36 -3.58 -4.93
CA THR A 69 -4.65 -3.97 -5.51
C THR A 69 -5.80 -3.15 -4.94
N VAL A 70 -5.79 -2.90 -3.63
CA VAL A 70 -6.74 -2.01 -2.95
C VAL A 70 -6.61 -0.58 -3.47
N ALA A 71 -5.38 -0.06 -3.57
CA ALA A 71 -5.13 1.28 -4.11
C ALA A 71 -5.64 1.44 -5.55
N GLN A 72 -5.29 0.51 -6.45
CA GLN A 72 -5.77 0.53 -7.84
C GLN A 72 -7.31 0.43 -7.92
N THR A 73 -7.92 -0.38 -7.05
CA THR A 73 -9.39 -0.51 -6.98
C THR A 73 -10.03 0.79 -6.53
N LEU A 74 -9.45 1.45 -5.52
CA LEU A 74 -9.94 2.72 -5.01
C LEU A 74 -9.87 3.82 -6.09
N THR A 75 -8.75 3.90 -6.83
CA THR A 75 -8.62 4.80 -7.98
C THR A 75 -9.68 4.50 -9.05
N ALA A 76 -9.88 3.24 -9.43
CA ALA A 76 -10.88 2.86 -10.43
C ALA A 76 -12.33 3.18 -9.99
N VAL A 77 -12.65 2.99 -8.71
CA VAL A 77 -13.96 3.34 -8.13
C VAL A 77 -14.14 4.86 -8.10
N ARG A 78 -13.12 5.62 -7.69
CA ARG A 78 -13.13 7.08 -7.65
C ARG A 78 -13.33 7.68 -9.04
N GLU A 79 -12.51 7.28 -10.02
CA GLU A 79 -12.63 7.76 -11.40
C GLU A 79 -14.03 7.47 -11.97
N ARG A 80 -14.60 6.30 -11.65
CA ARG A 80 -15.95 5.98 -12.10
C ARG A 80 -17.02 6.84 -11.44
N ALA A 81 -16.91 7.11 -10.15
CA ALA A 81 -17.86 7.95 -9.42
C ALA A 81 -17.89 9.38 -9.99
N VAL A 82 -16.70 9.96 -10.25
CA VAL A 82 -16.57 11.28 -10.90
C VAL A 82 -17.15 11.30 -12.32
N ARG A 83 -17.06 10.18 -13.05
CA ARG A 83 -17.57 10.05 -14.43
C ARG A 83 -19.07 9.73 -14.55
N LYS A 84 -19.83 9.56 -13.46
CA LYS A 84 -21.28 9.26 -13.53
C LYS A 84 -22.08 10.47 -14.08
N PRO A 85 -23.00 10.27 -15.04
CA PRO A 85 -23.91 11.33 -15.48
C PRO A 85 -24.82 11.74 -14.30
N GLY A 86 -24.72 13.00 -13.86
CA GLY A 86 -25.42 13.50 -12.67
C GLY A 86 -24.54 13.71 -11.42
N GLY A 87 -23.24 13.41 -11.50
CA GLY A 87 -22.29 13.61 -10.39
C GLY A 87 -22.39 12.54 -9.30
N VAL A 88 -21.83 12.83 -8.13
CA VAL A 88 -21.83 11.92 -6.97
C VAL A 88 -23.24 11.81 -6.39
N SER A 89 -23.81 10.59 -6.35
CA SER A 89 -25.13 10.35 -5.75
C SER A 89 -25.03 10.20 -4.22
N LYS A 90 -26.09 10.55 -3.48
CA LYS A 90 -26.19 10.36 -2.02
C LYS A 90 -26.09 8.90 -1.58
N ASP A 91 -26.31 7.96 -2.49
CA ASP A 91 -26.21 6.52 -2.23
C ASP A 91 -24.76 6.00 -2.37
N ASP A 92 -23.84 6.80 -2.93
CA ASP A 92 -22.43 6.47 -3.03
C ASP A 92 -21.69 6.91 -1.75
N PHE A 93 -21.96 6.25 -0.63
CA PHE A 93 -21.41 6.62 0.70
C PHE A 93 -19.87 6.79 0.70
N PHE A 94 -19.17 5.91 -0.01
CA PHE A 94 -17.71 6.01 -0.21
C PHE A 94 -17.28 7.19 -1.09
N ALA A 95 -18.11 7.61 -2.06
CA ALA A 95 -17.80 8.75 -2.92
C ALA A 95 -18.08 10.09 -2.22
N ILE A 96 -19.01 10.13 -1.26
CA ILE A 96 -19.27 11.33 -0.43
C ILE A 96 -18.08 11.65 0.46
N GLU A 97 -17.50 10.64 1.12
CA GLU A 97 -16.31 10.82 1.98
C GLU A 97 -15.06 11.20 1.16
N ILE A 98 -14.94 10.69 -0.07
CA ILE A 98 -13.87 11.06 -1.01
C ILE A 98 -14.09 12.46 -1.60
N HIS A 99 -15.35 12.87 -1.87
CA HIS A 99 -15.70 14.20 -2.37
C HIS A 99 -15.47 15.31 -1.32
N GLU A 100 -15.69 15.01 -0.02
CA GLU A 100 -15.33 15.94 1.06
C GLU A 100 -13.81 16.10 1.23
N LEU A 101 -13.01 15.06 0.93
CA LEU A 101 -11.55 15.18 0.85
C LEU A 101 -11.11 16.07 -0.34
N ASP A 102 -11.77 15.92 -1.50
CA ASP A 102 -11.55 16.70 -2.73
C ASP A 102 -11.83 18.19 -2.56
N LYS A 103 -12.81 18.56 -1.72
CA LYS A 103 -13.18 19.96 -1.46
C LYS A 103 -12.03 20.79 -0.85
N LYS A 104 -11.01 20.14 -0.30
CA LYS A 104 -9.80 20.79 0.23
C LYS A 104 -8.70 21.02 -0.81
N THR A 105 -8.81 20.49 -2.04
CA THR A 105 -7.76 20.60 -3.07
C THR A 105 -8.38 20.46 -4.48
N PRO A 106 -8.75 21.56 -5.16
CA PRO A 106 -9.41 21.49 -6.46
C PRO A 106 -8.42 21.09 -7.56
N TYR A 107 -8.84 20.17 -8.43
CA TYR A 107 -8.15 19.81 -9.67
C TYR A 107 -8.13 20.99 -10.65
N PRO A 108 -7.04 21.21 -11.42
CA PRO A 108 -7.09 22.05 -12.60
C PRO A 108 -7.78 21.31 -13.75
N ASP A 109 -8.68 22.02 -14.43
CA ASP A 109 -9.50 21.49 -15.54
C ASP A 109 -8.70 21.07 -16.79
N ASP A 110 -7.38 21.32 -16.82
CA ASP A 110 -6.54 21.17 -18.01
C ASP A 110 -5.91 19.78 -18.22
N GLU A 111 -5.99 18.84 -17.27
CA GLU A 111 -5.49 17.46 -17.45
C GLU A 111 -6.54 16.46 -17.98
N LEU A 112 -7.56 16.95 -18.71
CA LEU A 112 -8.53 16.08 -19.38
C LEU A 112 -7.97 15.46 -20.67
N ILE A 113 -7.01 14.52 -20.55
CA ILE A 113 -6.57 13.68 -21.68
C ILE A 113 -7.49 12.45 -21.81
N PRO A 114 -8.05 12.18 -23.01
CA PRO A 114 -9.10 11.18 -23.19
C PRO A 114 -8.54 9.77 -23.40
N ASP A 115 -9.01 8.79 -22.62
CA ASP A 115 -8.90 7.38 -23.00
C ASP A 115 -10.17 6.58 -22.61
N SER A 116 -11.06 6.43 -23.59
CA SER A 116 -12.38 5.75 -23.54
C SER A 116 -13.35 6.24 -22.43
N ARG A 117 -14.33 7.06 -22.82
CA ARG A 117 -15.40 7.65 -21.98
C ARG A 117 -16.25 6.68 -21.11
N ARG A 118 -15.95 5.39 -21.06
CA ARG A 118 -16.79 4.35 -20.42
C ARG A 118 -16.04 3.23 -19.69
N LEU A 119 -14.70 3.14 -19.78
CA LEU A 119 -13.96 2.02 -19.19
C LEU A 119 -13.13 2.45 -17.97
N PRO A 120 -12.93 1.56 -16.98
CA PRO A 120 -12.04 1.83 -15.86
C PRO A 120 -10.57 1.79 -16.32
N PRO A 121 -9.66 2.46 -15.58
CA PRO A 121 -8.24 2.37 -15.87
C PRO A 121 -7.81 0.89 -15.87
N PRO A 122 -6.92 0.48 -16.79
CA PRO A 122 -6.47 -0.90 -16.86
C PRO A 122 -5.73 -1.28 -15.58
N PHE A 123 -5.98 -2.50 -15.09
CA PHE A 123 -5.23 -3.04 -13.95
C PHE A 123 -3.73 -3.13 -14.29
N ASP A 124 -2.90 -2.44 -13.52
CA ASP A 124 -1.47 -2.37 -13.70
C ASP A 124 -0.78 -3.54 -12.96
N PHE A 125 -0.53 -4.61 -13.71
CA PHE A 125 0.20 -5.77 -13.21
C PHE A 125 1.68 -5.47 -12.92
N GLU A 126 2.27 -4.49 -13.60
CA GLU A 126 3.67 -4.14 -13.40
C GLU A 126 3.80 -3.41 -12.06
N ARG A 127 2.94 -2.43 -11.78
CA ARG A 127 2.84 -1.78 -10.46
C ARG A 127 2.60 -2.80 -9.35
N LEU A 128 1.69 -3.76 -9.56
CA LEU A 128 1.47 -4.86 -8.61
C LEU A 128 2.78 -5.61 -8.31
N THR A 129 3.53 -6.01 -9.34
CA THR A 129 4.79 -6.73 -9.15
C THR A 129 5.85 -5.89 -8.44
N ARG A 130 5.91 -4.57 -8.68
CA ARG A 130 6.82 -3.65 -7.98
C ARG A 130 6.51 -3.60 -6.49
N PHE A 131 5.24 -3.47 -6.10
CA PHE A 131 4.85 -3.50 -4.68
C PHE A 131 5.16 -4.84 -4.00
N MET A 132 4.88 -5.95 -4.69
CA MET A 132 5.23 -7.28 -4.18
C MET A 132 6.75 -7.45 -4.04
N ALA A 133 7.53 -6.99 -5.01
CA ALA A 133 8.99 -7.05 -5.00
C ALA A 133 9.59 -6.17 -3.88
N TYR A 134 9.09 -4.95 -3.71
CA TYR A 134 9.50 -4.09 -2.60
C TYR A 134 9.24 -4.76 -1.24
N GLY A 135 8.03 -5.31 -1.05
CA GLY A 135 7.68 -6.04 0.16
C GLY A 135 8.62 -7.23 0.41
N PHE A 136 8.90 -8.01 -0.63
CA PHE A 136 9.82 -9.15 -0.56
C PHE A 136 11.25 -8.73 -0.18
N LEU A 137 11.77 -7.66 -0.78
CA LEU A 137 13.14 -7.19 -0.61
C LEU A 137 13.37 -6.44 0.70
N MET A 138 12.38 -5.72 1.21
CA MET A 138 12.49 -4.96 2.46
C MET A 138 12.26 -5.83 3.71
N ALA A 139 11.58 -6.96 3.58
CA ALA A 139 11.28 -7.85 4.70
C ALA A 139 12.53 -8.31 5.49
N PRO A 140 13.67 -8.70 4.87
CA PRO A 140 14.88 -9.06 5.62
C PRO A 140 15.50 -7.87 6.37
N VAL A 141 15.41 -6.66 5.80
CA VAL A 141 15.89 -5.43 6.43
C VAL A 141 15.05 -5.12 7.66
N GLN A 142 13.72 -5.18 7.53
CA GLN A 142 12.78 -5.04 8.65
C GLN A 142 12.98 -6.11 9.71
N HIS A 143 13.21 -7.36 9.31
CA HIS A 143 13.44 -8.48 10.23
C HIS A 143 14.70 -8.25 11.08
N LYS A 144 15.80 -7.81 10.46
CA LYS A 144 17.02 -7.44 11.17
C LYS A 144 16.80 -6.23 12.08
N TRP A 145 16.10 -5.22 11.61
CA TRP A 145 15.80 -4.01 12.38
C TRP A 145 14.97 -4.30 13.64
N PHE A 146 13.88 -5.06 13.50
CA PHE A 146 13.03 -5.42 14.64
C PHE A 146 13.76 -6.37 15.60
N GLY A 147 14.60 -7.27 15.10
CA GLY A 147 15.51 -8.07 15.91
C GLY A 147 16.50 -7.22 16.71
N PHE A 148 17.10 -6.21 16.08
CA PHE A 148 17.99 -5.24 16.73
C PHE A 148 17.26 -4.46 17.84
N LEU A 149 16.09 -3.90 17.54
CA LEU A 149 15.27 -3.19 18.53
C LEU A 149 14.88 -4.11 19.68
N SER A 150 14.54 -5.36 19.37
CA SER A 150 14.13 -6.31 20.40
C SER A 150 15.25 -6.73 21.34
N ARG A 151 16.46 -6.86 20.80
CA ARG A 151 17.66 -7.22 21.57
C ARG A 151 18.15 -6.06 22.45
N ASN A 152 18.14 -4.84 21.93
CA ASN A 152 18.67 -3.67 22.66
C ASN A 152 17.67 -3.06 23.64
N PHE A 153 16.38 -3.22 23.41
CA PHE A 153 15.32 -2.68 24.26
C PHE A 153 14.35 -3.80 24.68
N PRO A 154 14.80 -4.82 25.43
CA PRO A 154 13.95 -5.94 25.81
C PRO A 154 12.77 -5.45 26.66
N ILE A 155 11.57 -5.95 26.34
CA ILE A 155 10.35 -5.64 27.09
C ILE A 155 10.25 -6.66 28.23
N THR A 156 10.48 -6.20 29.46
CA THR A 156 10.35 -7.03 30.67
C THR A 156 8.97 -6.85 31.29
N LYS A 157 8.60 -7.74 32.22
CA LYS A 157 7.29 -7.68 32.90
C LYS A 157 7.11 -6.36 33.68
N ASP A 158 8.21 -5.82 34.20
CA ASP A 158 8.22 -4.67 35.12
C ASP A 158 8.41 -3.32 34.39
N ALA A 159 8.96 -3.32 33.17
CA ALA A 159 9.18 -2.12 32.37
C ALA A 159 8.68 -2.31 30.94
N LYS A 160 7.35 -2.28 30.75
CA LYS A 160 6.74 -2.50 29.43
C LYS A 160 6.74 -1.26 28.54
N LEU A 161 6.50 -0.08 29.13
CA LEU A 161 6.29 1.15 28.37
C LEU A 161 7.61 1.81 27.94
N GLY A 162 8.59 1.90 28.83
CA GLY A 162 9.87 2.55 28.54
C GLY A 162 10.62 1.96 27.34
N PRO A 163 10.89 0.64 27.31
CA PRO A 163 11.53 -0.01 26.16
C PRO A 163 10.70 0.09 24.88
N ALA A 164 9.37 -0.06 24.96
CA ALA A 164 8.50 0.10 23.79
C ALA A 164 8.60 1.52 23.20
N MET A 165 8.57 2.57 24.04
CA MET A 165 8.71 3.95 23.57
C MET A 165 10.09 4.21 22.95
N LYS A 166 11.17 3.62 23.48
CA LYS A 166 12.51 3.70 22.86
C LYS A 166 12.55 3.03 21.48
N ARG A 167 11.90 1.87 21.34
CA ARG A 167 11.76 1.20 20.04
C ARG A 167 10.98 2.07 19.05
N VAL A 168 9.86 2.64 19.47
CA VAL A 168 9.07 3.56 18.64
C VAL A 168 9.89 4.78 18.25
N ALA A 169 10.59 5.42 19.18
CA ALA A 169 11.41 6.59 18.89
C ALA A 169 12.49 6.28 17.83
N LEU A 170 13.24 5.19 18.00
CA LEU A 170 14.24 4.79 17.00
C LEU A 170 13.62 4.43 15.66
N ASP A 171 12.49 3.72 15.68
CA ASP A 171 11.78 3.37 14.46
C ASP A 171 11.32 4.62 13.71
N GLN A 172 10.75 5.60 14.41
CA GLN A 172 10.26 6.83 13.80
C GLN A 172 11.42 7.75 13.35
N PHE A 173 12.48 7.93 14.13
CA PHE A 173 13.54 8.87 13.76
C PHE A 173 14.58 8.30 12.79
N ILE A 174 14.71 6.98 12.70
CA ILE A 174 15.73 6.34 11.85
C ILE A 174 15.05 5.55 10.74
N PHE A 175 14.20 4.59 11.11
CA PHE A 175 13.69 3.62 10.14
C PHE A 175 12.59 4.18 9.25
N ALA A 176 11.70 5.04 9.76
CA ALA A 176 10.63 5.64 8.96
C ALA A 176 11.17 6.55 7.84
N PRO A 177 12.09 7.51 8.10
CA PRO A 177 12.74 8.29 7.04
C PRO A 177 13.47 7.40 6.03
N PHE A 178 14.26 6.44 6.52
CA PHE A 178 15.02 5.52 5.66
C PHE A 178 14.09 4.65 4.79
N GLY A 179 13.10 4.01 5.40
CA GLY A 179 12.17 3.11 4.74
C GLY A 179 11.33 3.84 3.69
N LEU A 180 10.85 5.04 4.00
CA LEU A 180 10.06 5.86 3.08
C LEU A 180 10.93 6.37 1.91
N ALA A 181 12.18 6.77 2.17
CA ALA A 181 13.14 7.13 1.14
C ALA A 181 13.44 5.95 0.19
N CYS A 182 13.66 4.75 0.76
CA CYS A 182 13.84 3.52 -0.01
C CYS A 182 12.60 3.19 -0.84
N PHE A 183 11.39 3.36 -0.28
CA PHE A 183 10.14 3.12 -1.00
C PHE A 183 10.02 4.02 -2.23
N PHE A 184 10.11 5.34 -2.06
CA PHE A 184 9.97 6.26 -3.19
C PHE A 184 11.07 6.09 -4.23
N THR A 185 12.31 5.84 -3.80
CA THR A 185 13.41 5.55 -4.72
C THR A 185 13.12 4.29 -5.52
N PHE A 186 12.79 3.18 -4.86
CA PHE A 186 12.52 1.90 -5.51
C PHE A 186 11.36 2.02 -6.50
N MET A 187 10.24 2.61 -6.08
CA MET A 187 9.06 2.77 -6.92
C MET A 187 9.37 3.63 -8.16
N THR A 188 10.03 4.77 -7.97
CA THR A 188 10.36 5.68 -9.08
C THR A 188 11.33 5.04 -10.08
N VAL A 189 12.37 4.36 -9.60
CA VAL A 189 13.33 3.67 -10.49
C VAL A 189 12.66 2.49 -11.20
N ALA A 190 11.82 1.72 -10.51
CA ALA A 190 11.12 0.58 -11.10
C ALA A 190 10.04 1.02 -12.12
N GLU A 191 9.53 2.24 -12.02
CA GLU A 191 8.68 2.89 -13.03
C GLU A 191 9.46 3.44 -14.23
N GLY A 192 10.79 3.30 -14.25
CA GLY A 192 11.67 3.81 -15.30
C GLY A 192 12.07 5.28 -15.14
N GLY A 193 11.80 5.87 -13.97
CA GLY A 193 12.17 7.25 -13.65
C GLY A 193 13.68 7.44 -13.52
N ASP A 194 14.16 8.60 -13.97
CA ASP A 194 15.56 8.99 -13.87
C ASP A 194 15.90 9.64 -12.51
N ARG A 195 17.17 10.00 -12.31
CA ARG A 195 17.62 10.68 -11.08
C ARG A 195 16.82 11.97 -10.81
N ARG A 196 16.40 12.68 -11.85
CA ARG A 196 15.62 13.92 -11.71
C ARG A 196 14.21 13.61 -11.19
N ALA A 197 13.58 12.56 -11.71
CA ALA A 197 12.27 12.09 -11.22
C ALA A 197 12.32 11.72 -9.73
N VAL A 198 13.36 10.98 -9.31
CA VAL A 198 13.56 10.65 -7.88
C VAL A 198 13.70 11.93 -7.06
N MET A 199 14.55 12.87 -7.48
CA MET A 199 14.77 14.11 -6.73
C MET A 199 13.51 14.97 -6.62
N ARG A 200 12.69 15.03 -7.68
CA ARG A 200 11.37 15.68 -7.64
C ARG A 200 10.45 15.02 -6.61
N LYS A 201 10.34 13.68 -6.63
CA LYS A 201 9.52 12.93 -5.67
C LYS A 201 9.96 13.19 -4.21
N PHE A 202 11.26 13.33 -3.98
CA PHE A 202 11.80 13.68 -2.66
C PHE A 202 11.50 15.12 -2.23
N ARG A 203 11.47 16.07 -3.15
CA ARG A 203 11.13 17.45 -2.85
C ARG A 203 9.63 17.63 -2.61
N ASP A 204 8.83 17.01 -3.48
CA ASP A 204 7.42 17.34 -3.62
C ASP A 204 6.55 16.41 -2.75
N VAL A 205 6.88 15.12 -2.64
CA VAL A 205 6.01 14.11 -2.00
C VAL A 205 6.59 13.55 -0.68
N TYR A 206 7.91 13.43 -0.57
CA TYR A 206 8.53 12.78 0.59
C TYR A 206 8.30 13.55 1.90
N VAL A 207 8.47 14.88 1.92
CA VAL A 207 8.28 15.67 3.14
C VAL A 207 6.82 15.65 3.62
N PRO A 208 5.80 15.89 2.77
CA PRO A 208 4.40 15.71 3.17
C PRO A 208 4.10 14.29 3.67
N SER A 209 4.58 13.28 2.96
CA SER A 209 4.37 11.87 3.32
C SER A 209 5.01 11.53 4.67
N LEU A 210 6.19 12.06 4.97
CA LEU A 210 6.88 11.86 6.24
C LEU A 210 6.15 12.56 7.39
N LYS A 211 5.61 13.76 7.17
CA LYS A 211 4.76 14.44 8.17
C LYS A 211 3.51 13.63 8.48
N ALA A 212 2.80 13.14 7.46
CA ALA A 212 1.65 12.27 7.65
C ALA A 212 2.05 10.95 8.34
N ASN A 213 3.25 10.43 8.04
CA ASN A 213 3.78 9.23 8.68
C ASN A 213 3.88 9.43 10.20
N TYR A 214 4.44 10.56 10.65
CA TYR A 214 4.58 10.88 12.07
C TYR A 214 3.26 11.13 12.82
N VAL A 215 2.14 11.30 12.13
CA VAL A 215 0.83 11.41 12.77
C VAL A 215 0.26 10.02 13.08
N VAL A 216 0.41 9.07 12.16
CA VAL A 216 -0.27 7.77 12.22
C VAL A 216 0.62 6.69 12.82
N TRP A 217 1.87 6.60 12.37
CA TRP A 217 2.73 5.46 12.64
C TRP A 217 3.26 5.35 14.07
N PRO A 218 3.48 6.44 14.84
CA PRO A 218 3.87 6.28 16.24
C PRO A 218 2.85 5.49 17.05
N ALA A 219 1.55 5.77 16.87
CA ALA A 219 0.48 5.05 17.56
C ALA A 219 0.44 3.56 17.14
N VAL A 220 0.55 3.30 15.83
CA VAL A 220 0.62 1.94 15.28
C VAL A 220 1.84 1.19 15.83
N GLN A 221 3.00 1.82 15.92
CA GLN A 221 4.22 1.18 16.42
C GLN A 221 4.20 0.95 17.93
N VAL A 222 3.54 1.82 18.71
CA VAL A 222 3.31 1.56 20.14
C VAL A 222 2.49 0.27 20.30
N ILE A 223 1.39 0.12 19.54
CA ILE A 223 0.57 -1.09 19.54
C ILE A 223 1.41 -2.30 19.11
N ASN A 224 2.16 -2.16 18.02
CA ASN A 224 2.98 -3.20 17.45
C ASN A 224 4.00 -3.75 18.46
N PHE A 225 4.87 -2.89 18.99
CA PHE A 225 5.94 -3.33 19.89
C PHE A 225 5.43 -3.77 21.25
N ARG A 226 4.27 -3.29 21.71
CA ARG A 226 3.71 -3.63 23.02
C ARG A 226 2.89 -4.92 23.00
N LEU A 227 2.11 -5.16 21.94
CA LEU A 227 1.13 -6.24 21.89
C LEU A 227 1.53 -7.38 20.97
N MET A 228 2.25 -7.11 19.88
CA MET A 228 2.53 -8.12 18.87
C MET A 228 3.79 -8.94 19.21
N PRO A 229 3.71 -10.28 19.22
CA PRO A 229 4.87 -11.15 19.22
C PRO A 229 5.78 -10.85 18.01
N ILE A 230 7.09 -11.01 18.16
CA ILE A 230 8.09 -10.61 17.14
C ILE A 230 7.80 -11.18 15.75
N GLN A 231 7.28 -12.41 15.67
CA GLN A 231 6.91 -13.06 14.41
C GLN A 231 5.77 -12.37 13.66
N PHE A 232 4.89 -11.66 14.37
CA PHE A 232 3.72 -10.98 13.80
C PHE A 232 3.91 -9.48 13.63
N GLN A 233 5.01 -8.91 14.15
CA GLN A 233 5.22 -7.45 14.09
C GLN A 233 5.31 -6.92 12.66
N ILE A 234 5.98 -7.65 11.76
CA ILE A 234 6.07 -7.27 10.34
C ILE A 234 4.73 -7.48 9.62
N PRO A 235 4.07 -8.65 9.69
CA PRO A 235 2.73 -8.83 9.13
C PRO A 235 1.70 -7.81 9.62
N PHE A 236 1.75 -7.42 10.90
CA PHE A 236 0.88 -6.41 11.48
C PHE A 236 1.08 -5.04 10.81
N VAL A 237 2.32 -4.56 10.78
CA VAL A 237 2.69 -3.29 10.13
C VAL A 237 2.26 -3.29 8.66
N SER A 238 2.48 -4.37 7.95
CA SER A 238 2.13 -4.48 6.52
C SER A 238 0.63 -4.54 6.27
N THR A 239 -0.15 -5.08 7.22
CA THR A 239 -1.61 -5.05 7.15
C THR A 239 -2.14 -3.63 7.30
N ILE A 240 -1.64 -2.86 8.26
CA ILE A 240 -1.95 -1.43 8.38
C ILE A 240 -1.43 -0.65 7.16
N GLY A 241 -0.30 -1.10 6.60
CA GLY A 241 0.29 -0.62 5.36
C GLY A 241 -0.66 -0.62 4.17
N ILE A 242 -1.64 -1.55 4.11
CA ILE A 242 -2.67 -1.56 3.05
C ILE A 242 -3.49 -0.26 3.08
N ALA A 243 -3.95 0.15 4.26
CA ALA A 243 -4.69 1.41 4.43
C ALA A 243 -3.80 2.63 4.16
N TRP A 244 -2.54 2.58 4.59
CA TRP A 244 -1.57 3.63 4.31
C TRP A 244 -1.27 3.80 2.81
N THR A 245 -1.11 2.71 2.07
CA THR A 245 -0.92 2.75 0.61
C THR A 245 -2.16 3.29 -0.10
N ALA A 246 -3.35 2.93 0.36
CA ALA A 246 -4.59 3.52 -0.15
C ALA A 246 -4.64 5.04 0.10
N TYR A 247 -4.30 5.48 1.32
CA TYR A 247 -4.18 6.90 1.68
C TYR A 247 -3.18 7.63 0.77
N LEU A 248 -1.96 7.12 0.63
CA LEU A 248 -0.94 7.73 -0.24
C LEU A 248 -1.38 7.77 -1.71
N SER A 249 -2.12 6.75 -2.17
CA SER A 249 -2.63 6.73 -3.55
C SER A 249 -3.70 7.80 -3.78
N LEU A 250 -4.50 8.11 -2.75
CA LEU A 250 -5.47 9.18 -2.80
C LEU A 250 -4.81 10.56 -2.76
N THR A 251 -3.80 10.76 -1.91
CA THR A 251 -3.12 12.05 -1.77
C THR A 251 -2.21 12.36 -2.96
N ASN A 252 -1.43 11.38 -3.43
CA ASN A 252 -0.53 11.61 -4.56
C ASN A 252 -1.29 11.88 -5.87
N ALA A 253 -2.45 11.23 -6.07
CA ALA A 253 -3.32 11.52 -7.21
C ALA A 253 -3.97 12.90 -7.16
N ALA A 254 -3.90 13.60 -6.02
CA ALA A 254 -4.34 14.99 -5.87
C ALA A 254 -3.20 16.00 -6.02
N ASP A 255 -1.93 15.57 -5.87
CA ASP A 255 -0.74 16.42 -6.03
C ASP A 255 -0.19 16.43 -7.48
N ASP A 256 -0.48 15.38 -8.26
CA ASP A 256 -0.15 15.31 -9.70
C ASP A 256 -1.15 16.11 -10.59
N ALA A 257 -2.02 16.93 -9.96
CA ALA A 257 -3.01 17.81 -10.60
C ALA A 257 -2.67 19.27 -10.30
#